data_AF-A0A954T4I1-F1
#
_entry.id   AF-A0A954T4I1-F1
#
_cell.length_a   1.000
_cell.length_b   1.000
_cell.length_c   1.000
_cell.angle_alpha   90.00
_cell.angle_beta   90.00
_cell.angle_gamma   90.00
#
_symmetry.space_group_name_H-M   'P 1'
#
loop_
_entity.id
_entity.type
_entity.pdbx_description
1 polymer ?
#
loop_
_entity_poly.entity_id
_entity_poly.type
_entity_poly.pdbx_seq_one_letter_code
_entity_poly.pdbx_strand_id
1 'polypeptide(L)' 'MNSRLFNWMVSVAMLVLLAFAPFSLTGCDRDQEILEVETPNGELEVERDPSTGEVEVETDE' A
#
# COMPACT_ATOMS: atom_id res chain seq x y z
N MET A 1 32.13 -28.06 8.17
CA MET A 1 30.66 -27.95 8.39
C MET A 1 29.95 -29.03 7.59
N ASN A 2 29.04 -29.77 8.20
CA ASN A 2 28.27 -30.81 7.51
C ASN A 2 27.30 -30.14 6.52
N SER A 3 27.44 -30.42 5.23
CA SER A 3 26.69 -29.80 4.14
C SER A 3 25.17 -29.90 4.30
N ARG A 4 24.70 -30.90 5.06
CA ARG A 4 23.29 -31.13 5.40
C ARG A 4 22.75 -30.13 6.43
N LEU A 5 23.57 -29.71 7.39
CA LEU A 5 23.20 -28.70 8.40
C LEU A 5 23.16 -27.31 7.78
N PHE A 6 24.08 -27.03 6.86
CA PHE A 6 24.11 -25.75 6.13
C PHE A 6 22.87 -25.58 5.25
N ASN A 7 22.49 -26.62 4.49
CA ASN A 7 21.30 -26.56 3.65
C ASN A 7 20.01 -26.37 4.48
N TRP A 8 19.92 -27.01 5.64
CA TRP A 8 18.77 -26.88 6.53
C TRP A 8 18.63 -25.45 7.09
N MET A 9 19.74 -24.82 7.48
CA MET A 9 19.74 -23.42 7.92
C MET A 9 19.28 -22.46 6.81
N VAL A 10 19.75 -22.67 5.57
CA VAL A 10 19.35 -21.84 4.42
C VAL A 10 17.85 -21.98 4.13
N SER A 11 17.29 -23.19 4.20
CA SER A 11 15.85 -23.41 4.00
C SER A 11 14.99 -22.72 5.07
N VAL A 12 15.41 -22.77 6.34
CA VAL A 12 14.70 -22.10 7.44
C VAL A 12 14.76 -20.57 7.28
N ALA A 13 15.93 -20.02 6.93
CA ALA A 13 16.07 -18.58 6.71
C ALA A 13 15.19 -18.08 5.55
N MET A 14 15.08 -18.85 4.46
CA MET A 14 14.25 -18.51 3.31
C MET A 14 12.75 -18.52 3.65
N LEU A 15 12.30 -19.46 4.49
CA LEU A 15 10.92 -19.56 4.95
C LEU A 15 10.52 -18.39 5.86
N VAL A 16 11.45 -17.94 6.71
CA VAL A 16 11.25 -16.75 7.57
C VAL A 16 11.11 -15.48 6.72
N LEU A 17 11.96 -15.28 5.71
CA LEU A 17 11.87 -14.10 4.82
C LEU A 17 10.52 -14.01 4.09
N LEU A 18 9.95 -15.14 3.66
CA LEU A 18 8.68 -15.18 2.94
C LEU A 18 7.48 -14.82 3.84
N ALA A 19 7.57 -15.09 5.14
CA ALA A 19 6.52 -14.77 6.11
C ALA A 19 6.39 -13.27 6.43
N PHE A 20 7.42 -12.46 6.15
CA PHE A 20 7.39 -11.00 6.35
C PHE A 20 6.96 -10.20 5.11
N ALA A 21 6.82 -10.86 3.95
CA ALA A 21 6.35 -10.22 2.72
C ALA A 21 4.94 -9.59 2.79
N PRO A 22 3.94 -10.10 3.55
CA PRO A 22 2.59 -9.53 3.51
C PRO A 22 2.45 -8.22 4.32
N PHE A 23 3.44 -7.81 5.11
CA PHE A 23 3.40 -6.53 5.84
C PHE A 23 3.61 -5.31 4.94
N SER A 24 4.20 -5.47 3.76
CA SER A 24 4.39 -4.37 2.82
C SER A 24 3.15 -4.08 1.96
N LEU A 25 2.08 -4.86 2.11
CA LEU A 25 0.84 -4.74 1.32
C LEU A 25 -0.33 -4.12 2.10
N THR A 26 -0.15 -3.81 3.40
CA THR A 26 -1.19 -3.18 4.23
C THR A 26 -1.26 -1.66 4.07
N GLY A 27 -0.62 -1.11 3.03
CA GLY A 27 -0.59 0.32 2.71
C GLY A 27 -0.71 0.56 1.20
N CYS A 28 -1.42 -0.31 0.47
CA CYS A 28 -1.99 0.11 -0.79
C CYS A 28 -3.22 0.95 -0.45
N ASP A 29 -2.99 2.23 -0.15
CA ASP A 29 -4.01 3.26 -0.12
C ASP A 29 -4.78 3.16 -1.44
N ARG A 30 -6.07 2.83 -1.31
CA ARG A 30 -6.99 2.75 -2.45
C ARG A 30 -7.90 3.94 -2.34
N ASP A 31 -7.33 5.12 -2.52
CA ASP A 31 -8.09 6.35 -2.54
C ASP A 31 -9.14 6.24 -3.64
N GLN A 32 -10.38 6.50 -3.25
CA GLN A 32 -11.52 6.42 -4.14
C GLN A 32 -11.92 7.85 -4.51
N GLU A 33 -11.68 8.23 -5.76
CA GLU A 33 -12.21 9.45 -6.34
C GLU A 33 -13.75 9.41 -6.31
N ILE A 34 -14.35 10.45 -5.73
CA ILE A 34 -15.80 10.59 -5.56
C ILE A 34 -16.36 11.63 -6.54
N LEU A 35 -15.63 12.73 -6.73
CA LEU A 35 -16.05 13.84 -7.57
C LEU A 35 -14.83 14.62 -8.06
N GLU A 36 -14.70 14.74 -9.37
CA GLU A 36 -13.76 15.64 -10.05
C GLU A 36 -14.61 16.61 -10.89
N VAL A 37 -14.39 17.91 -10.73
CA VAL A 37 -15.10 18.94 -11.51
C VAL A 37 -14.19 20.09 -11.89
N GLU A 38 -14.07 20.32 -13.21
CA GLU A 38 -13.46 21.53 -13.74
C GLU A 38 -14.40 22.73 -13.52
N THR A 39 -13.91 23.72 -12.78
CA THR A 39 -14.58 25.01 -12.61
C THR A 39 -13.84 26.09 -13.39
N PRO A 40 -14.48 27.22 -13.72
CA PRO A 40 -13.79 28.34 -14.37
C PRO A 40 -12.60 28.91 -13.56
N ASN A 41 -12.52 28.62 -12.26
CA ASN A 41 -11.45 29.07 -11.36
C ASN A 41 -10.43 27.96 -11.03
N GLY A 42 -10.47 26.81 -11.69
CA GLY A 42 -9.61 25.67 -11.37
C GLY A 42 -10.38 24.38 -11.15
N GLU A 43 -9.67 23.34 -10.75
CA GLU A 43 -10.19 21.98 -10.55
C GLU A 43 -10.57 21.76 -9.09
N LEU A 44 -11.67 21.03 -8.85
CA LEU A 44 -12.09 20.58 -7.53
C LEU A 44 -12.13 19.06 -7.53
N GLU A 45 -11.30 18.45 -6.71
CA GLU A 45 -11.20 17.02 -6.52
C GLU A 45 -11.65 16.63 -5.10
N VAL A 46 -12.44 15.57 -5.01
CA VAL A 46 -12.90 14.99 -3.75
C VAL A 46 -12.58 13.51 -3.75
N GLU A 47 -11.71 13.10 -2.84
CA GLU A 47 -11.31 11.72 -2.65
C GLU A 47 -11.77 11.20 -1.28
N ARG A 48 -12.00 9.89 -1.22
CA ARG A 48 -12.33 9.20 0.02
C ARG A 48 -11.47 7.96 0.19
N ASP A 49 -10.87 7.84 1.36
CA ASP A 49 -10.26 6.58 1.79
C ASP A 49 -11.38 5.58 2.17
N PRO A 50 -11.54 4.44 1.47
CA PRO A 50 -12.57 3.45 1.76
C PRO A 50 -12.27 2.61 3.02
N SER A 51 -11.03 2.62 3.48
CA SER A 51 -10.52 1.87 4.63
C SER A 51 -10.73 2.63 5.94
N THR A 52 -10.51 3.95 5.94
CA THR A 52 -10.65 4.81 7.13
C THR A 52 -11.93 5.65 7.11
N GLY A 53 -12.45 5.95 5.92
CA GLY A 53 -13.55 6.88 5.72
C GLY A 53 -13.12 8.35 5.73
N GLU A 54 -11.82 8.64 5.73
CA GLU A 54 -11.28 9.98 5.56
C GLU A 54 -11.69 10.57 4.20
N VAL A 55 -11.94 11.88 4.18
CA VAL A 55 -12.36 12.61 2.98
C VAL A 55 -11.39 13.78 2.79
N GLU A 56 -10.76 13.81 1.64
CA GLU A 56 -9.84 14.87 1.22
C GLU A 56 -10.49 15.69 0.12
N VAL A 57 -10.26 17.00 0.16
CA VAL A 57 -10.79 17.96 -0.81
C VAL A 57 -9.64 18.83 -1.27
N GLU A 58 -9.28 18.68 -2.54
CA GLU A 58 -8.20 19.44 -3.17
C GLU A 58 -8.79 20.47 -4.14
N THR A 59 -8.10 21.60 -4.30
CA THR A 59 -8.51 22.64 -5.24
C THR A 59 -7.27 23.24 -5.87
N ASP A 60 -7.18 23.17 -7.20
CA ASP A 60 -6.13 23.84 -7.95
C ASP A 60 -6.46 25.32 -8.13
N GLU A 61 -5.46 26.19 -7.90
CA GLU A 61 -5.55 27.66 -7.96
C GLU A 61 -5.28 28.27 -9.35
#